data_AF-V8APC9-F1
#
_entry.id   AF-V8APC9-F1
#
_cell.length_a   1.000
_cell.length_b   1.000
_cell.length_c   1.000
_cell.angle_alpha   90.00
_cell.angle_beta   90.00
_cell.angle_gamma   90.00
#
_symmetry.space_group_name_H-M   'P 1'
#
loop_
_entity.id
_entity.type
_entity.pdbx_description
1 polymer ?
#
loop_
_entity_poly.entity_id
_entity_poly.type
_entity_poly.pdbx_seq_one_letter_code
_entity_poly.pdbx_strand_id
1 'polypeptide(L)' 'MYSLFDVEGNAEAIISYTENAMKKEGKTSEEIELYKAEVENSDYPGLVSVSVSMLDELNGMHTRQEVKHIK' A
#
# COMPACT_ATOMS: atom_id res chain seq x y z
N MET A 1 -4.65 -11.63 -5.01
CA MET A 1 -4.16 -11.65 -3.61
C MET A 1 -2.70 -11.26 -3.63
N TYR A 2 -2.38 -10.12 -3.03
CA TYR A 2 -1.04 -9.58 -2.94
C TYR A 2 -0.48 -9.80 -1.53
N SER A 3 0.79 -10.17 -1.41
CA SER A 3 1.49 -10.28 -0.12
C SER A 3 2.98 -9.99 -0.29
N LEU A 4 3.67 -9.67 0.80
CA LEU A 4 5.13 -9.48 0.81
C LEU A 4 5.92 -10.77 1.09
N PHE A 5 5.26 -11.93 1.18
CA PHE A 5 5.90 -13.19 1.63
C PHE A 5 7.06 -13.63 0.71
N ASP A 6 6.89 -13.47 -0.60
CA ASP A 6 7.90 -13.83 -1.62
C ASP A 6 8.63 -12.60 -2.20
N VAL A 7 8.49 -11.43 -1.56
CA VAL A 7 9.15 -10.20 -1.99
C VAL A 7 10.47 -10.06 -1.25
N GLU A 8 11.51 -9.60 -1.95
CA GLU A 8 12.78 -9.31 -1.30
C GLU A 8 12.60 -8.30 -0.16
N GLY A 9 13.19 -8.58 1.01
CA GLY A 9 13.06 -7.76 2.22
C GLY A 9 13.89 -6.47 2.19
N ASN A 10 13.98 -5.81 1.03
CA ASN A 10 14.58 -4.48 0.92
C ASN A 10 13.49 -3.46 0.55
N ALA A 11 13.72 -2.20 0.94
CA ALA A 11 12.73 -1.14 0.79
C ALA A 11 12.29 -0.95 -0.67
N GLU A 12 13.23 -0.96 -1.61
CA GLU A 12 12.96 -0.75 -3.03
C GLU A 12 12.06 -1.84 -3.62
N ALA A 13 12.34 -3.11 -3.31
CA ALA A 13 11.53 -4.23 -3.76
C ALA A 13 10.10 -4.18 -3.22
N ILE A 14 9.93 -3.84 -1.94
CA ILE A 14 8.61 -3.72 -1.29
C ILE A 14 7.80 -2.57 -1.92
N ILE A 15 8.42 -1.41 -2.13
CA ILE A 15 7.78 -0.25 -2.75
C ILE A 15 7.35 -0.58 -4.18
N SER A 16 8.28 -1.15 -4.97
CA SER A 16 8.02 -1.49 -6.37
C SER A 16 6.91 -2.53 -6.50
N TYR A 17 6.91 -3.55 -5.64
CA TYR A 17 5.86 -4.57 -5.62
C TYR A 17 4.49 -3.95 -5.32
N THR A 18 4.42 -3.11 -4.28
CA THR A 18 3.16 -2.48 -3.85
C THR A 18 2.63 -1.51 -4.90
N GLU A 19 3.50 -0.67 -5.48
CA GLU A 19 3.13 0.23 -6.58
C GLU A 19 2.58 -0.55 -7.79
N ASN A 20 3.20 -1.67 -8.14
CA ASN A 20 2.71 -2.52 -9.23
C ASN A 20 1.34 -3.14 -8.92
N ALA A 21 1.09 -3.54 -7.66
CA ALA A 21 -0.23 -4.00 -7.23
C ALA A 21 -1.27 -2.87 -7.34
N MET A 22 -0.94 -1.66 -6.88
CA MET A 22 -1.81 -0.48 -6.98
C MET A 22 -2.19 -0.18 -8.44
N LYS A 23 -1.22 -0.20 -9.35
CA LYS A 23 -1.47 -0.01 -10.80
C LYS A 23 -2.39 -1.07 -11.38
N LYS A 24 -2.22 -2.34 -10.98
CA LYS A 24 -3.06 -3.45 -11.46
C LYS A 24 -4.51 -3.34 -10.99
N GLU A 25 -4.73 -2.83 -9.79
CA GLU A 25 -6.07 -2.56 -9.25
C GLU A 25 -6.64 -1.19 -9.69
N GLY A 26 -5.96 -0.48 -10.59
CA GLY A 26 -6.46 0.77 -11.17
C GLY A 26 -6.39 1.99 -10.26
N LYS A 27 -5.53 1.97 -9.23
CA LYS A 27 -5.23 3.16 -8.43
C LYS A 27 -4.68 4.28 -9.30
N THR A 28 -5.07 5.51 -8.97
CA THR A 28 -4.63 6.70 -9.67
C THR A 28 -3.16 7.02 -9.38
N SER A 29 -2.53 7.81 -10.24
CA SER A 29 -1.18 8.32 -9.99
C SER A 29 -1.09 9.10 -8.67
N GLU A 30 -2.13 9.86 -8.31
CA GLU A 30 -2.18 10.60 -7.05
C GLU A 30 -2.16 9.67 -5.83
N GLU A 31 -2.95 8.59 -5.85
CA GLU A 31 -2.95 7.58 -4.78
C GLU A 31 -1.59 6.88 -4.65
N ILE A 32 -0.91 6.62 -5.78
CA ILE A 32 0.44 6.01 -5.79
C ILE A 32 1.46 6.96 -5.18
N GLU A 33 1.40 8.25 -5.53
CA GLU A 33 2.33 9.25 -4.97
C GLU A 33 2.07 9.49 -3.47
N LEU A 34 0.82 9.43 -3.02
CA LEU A 34 0.49 9.46 -1.58
C LEU A 34 1.10 8.27 -0.84
N TYR A 35 0.98 7.06 -1.39
CA TYR A 35 1.63 5.88 -0.83
C TYR A 35 3.15 6.05 -0.76
N LYS A 36 3.80 6.52 -1.83
CA LYS A 36 5.25 6.76 -1.88
C LYS A 36 5.68 7.78 -0.82
N ALA A 37 4.96 8.89 -0.69
CA ALA A 37 5.25 9.88 0.33
C ALA A 37 5.13 9.30 1.75
N GLU A 38 4.16 8.42 2.00
CA GLU A 38 3.98 7.79 3.32
C GLU A 38 5.13 6.83 3.67
N VAL A 39 5.58 6.02 2.71
CA VAL A 39 6.70 5.09 2.93
C VAL A 39 8.06 5.80 2.99
N GLU A 40 8.27 6.87 2.22
CA GLU A 40 9.53 7.65 2.24
C GLU A 40 9.75 8.39 3.58
N ASN A 41 8.66 8.73 4.28
CA ASN A 41 8.72 9.36 5.61
C ASN A 41 8.77 8.34 6.76
N SER A 42 8.88 7.04 6.46
CA SER A 42 8.85 5.95 7.43
C SER A 42 10.20 5.24 7.56
N ASP A 43 10.44 4.58 8.71
CA ASP A 43 11.52 3.61 8.85
C ASP A 43 11.14 2.26 8.19
N TYR A 44 12.07 1.31 8.14
CA TYR A 44 11.80 0.02 7.46
C TYR A 44 10.58 -0.73 8.03
N PRO A 45 10.38 -0.84 9.36
CA PRO A 45 9.13 -1.37 9.93
C PRO A 45 7.88 -0.61 9.48
N GLY A 46 7.93 0.74 9.48
CA GLY A 46 6.83 1.58 9.00
C GLY A 46 6.52 1.34 7.51
N LEU A 47 7.55 1.25 6.67
CA LEU A 47 7.42 0.91 5.24
C LEU A 47 6.72 -0.44 5.04
N VAL A 48 7.10 -1.47 5.79
CA VAL A 48 6.44 -2.79 5.73
C VAL A 48 4.99 -2.66 6.16
N SER A 49 4.71 -1.97 7.27
CA SER A 49 3.37 -1.78 7.81
C SER A 49 2.44 -1.07 6.83
N VAL A 50 2.88 0.06 6.26
CA VAL A 50 2.12 0.84 5.27
C VAL A 50 1.88 0.01 4.01
N SER A 51 2.89 -0.71 3.53
CA SER A 51 2.78 -1.55 2.35
C SER A 51 1.81 -2.71 2.56
N VAL A 52 1.87 -3.41 3.70
CA VAL A 52 0.91 -4.48 4.04
C VAL A 52 -0.51 -3.92 4.10
N SER A 53 -0.72 -2.78 4.76
CA SER A 53 -2.02 -2.11 4.85
C SER A 53 -2.60 -1.80 3.46
N MET A 54 -1.78 -1.26 2.55
CA MET A 54 -2.17 -1.01 1.16
C MET A 54 -2.53 -2.31 0.44
N LEU A 55 -1.72 -3.37 0.56
CA LEU A 55 -2.01 -4.65 -0.08
C LEU A 55 -3.29 -5.29 0.48
N ASP A 56 -3.58 -5.14 1.77
CA ASP A 56 -4.83 -5.59 2.38
C ASP A 56 -6.04 -4.81 1.85
N GLU A 57 -5.91 -3.49 1.63
CA GLU A 57 -6.94 -2.69 0.95
C GLU A 57 -7.20 -3.21 -0.46
N LEU A 58 -6.14 -3.45 -1.24
CA LEU A 58 -6.23 -4.00 -2.60
C LEU A 58 -6.81 -5.42 -2.64
N ASN A 59 -6.57 -6.22 -1.60
CA ASN A 59 -7.16 -7.55 -1.45
C ASN A 59 -8.62 -7.51 -0.99
N GLY A 60 -9.17 -6.34 -0.66
CA GLY A 60 -10.50 -6.20 -0.08
C GLY A 60 -10.60 -6.75 1.35
N MET A 61 -9.47 -6.91 2.04
CA MET A 61 -9.38 -7.44 3.40
C MET A 61 -9.60 -6.35 4.45
N HIS A 62 -9.34 -5.09 4.10
CA HIS A 62 -9.74 -3.93 4.88
C HIS A 62 -10.35 -2.86 3.96
N THR A 63 -11.66 -2.63 4.07
CA THR A 63 -12.23 -1.37 3.60
C THR A 63 -11.75 -0.27 4.53
N ARG A 64 -10.95 0.67 4.00
CA ARG A 64 -10.76 2.00 4.62
C ARG A 64 -12.16 2.47 4.98
N GLN A 65 -12.46 2.61 6.28
CA GLN A 65 -13.80 3.01 6.69
C GLN A 65 -14.09 4.35 6.01
N GLU A 66 -14.98 4.35 5.01
CA GLU A 66 -15.67 5.56 4.61
C GLU A 66 -16.41 6.01 5.86
N VAL A 67 -15.84 6.96 6.61
CA VAL A 67 -16.58 7.70 7.61
C VAL A 67 -17.58 8.56 6.83
N LYS A 68 -18.65 7.93 6.35
CA LYS A 68 -19.87 8.62 5.97
C LYS A 68 -20.35 9.28 7.24
N HIS A 69 -20.08 10.57 7.37
CA HIS A 69 -20.81 11.42 8.29
C HIS A 69 -22.28 11.32 7.86
N ILE A 70 -23.02 10.48 8.58
CA ILE A 70 -24.47 10.43 8.50
C ILE A 70 -24.98 11.65 9.26
N LYS A 71 -25.44 12.62 8.46
CA LYS A 71 -26.35 13.74 8.74
C LYS A 71 -25.97 14.75 9.83
#